data_AF-A0A1J4WT01-F1
#
_entry.id   AF-A0A1J4WT01-F1
#
_cell.length_a   1.000
_cell.length_b   1.000
_cell.length_c   1.000
_cell.angle_alpha   90.00
_cell.angle_beta   90.00
_cell.angle_gamma   90.00
#
_symmetry.space_group_name_H-M   'P 1'
#
loop_
_entity.id
_entity.type
_entity.pdbx_description
1 polymer ?
#
loop_
_entity_poly.entity_id
_entity_poly.type
_entity_poly.pdbx_seq_one_letter_code
_entity_poly.pdbx_strand_id
1 'polypeptide(L)' 'MLKNHNHDLIQQLSEISDSAWRMEVYIKGAKRCKECTALWKKLKSDYESHVKMISHEIKRHVDQGKFN' A
#
# COMPACT_ATOMS: atom_id res chain seq x y z
N MET A 1 20.76 -9.89 8.77
CA MET A 1 19.32 -10.18 8.56
C MET A 1 18.59 -8.93 8.97
N LEU A 2 17.75 -8.36 8.11
CA LEU A 2 16.87 -7.26 8.49
C LEU A 2 16.17 -7.66 9.80
N LYS A 3 16.20 -6.78 10.81
CA LYS A 3 15.37 -7.00 12.00
C LYS A 3 13.93 -7.21 11.56
N ASN A 4 13.21 -8.09 12.26
CA ASN A 4 11.88 -8.54 11.86
C ASN A 4 10.98 -7.38 11.41
N HIS A 5 10.97 -6.27 12.17
CA HIS A 5 10.19 -5.08 11.84
C HIS A 5 10.57 -4.38 10.52
N ASN A 6 11.84 -4.32 10.11
CA ASN A 6 12.22 -3.71 8.82
C ASN A 6 11.79 -4.59 7.65
N HIS A 7 11.93 -5.91 7.81
CA HIS A 7 11.40 -6.88 6.86
C HIS A 7 9.87 -6.76 6.76
N ASP A 8 9.18 -6.72 7.90
CA ASP A 8 7.71 -6.61 7.96
C ASP A 8 7.22 -5.33 7.28
N LEU A 9 7.92 -4.19 7.47
CA LEU A 9 7.58 -2.93 6.79
C LEU A 9 7.72 -3.05 5.26
N ILE A 10 8.81 -3.66 4.77
CA ILE A 10 9.04 -3.83 3.33
C ILE A 10 8.03 -4.81 2.73
N GLN A 11 7.79 -5.94 3.42
CA GLN A 11 6.81 -6.93 3.02
C GLN A 11 5.41 -6.28 2.92
N GLN A 12 5.01 -5.54 3.95
CA GLN A 12 3.72 -4.88 3.98
C GLN A 12 3.61 -3.79 2.90
N LEU A 13 4.68 -3.02 2.66
CA LEU A 13 4.71 -2.03 1.58
C LEU A 13 4.48 -2.69 0.21
N SER A 14 5.11 -3.83 -0.04
CA SER A 14 4.92 -4.60 -1.28
C SER A 14 3.46 -5.04 -1.44
N GLU A 15 2.89 -5.67 -0.40
CA GLU A 15 1.52 -6.19 -0.44
C GLU A 15 0.46 -5.10 -0.66
N ILE A 16 0.62 -3.94 -0.01
CA ILE A 16 -0.34 -2.83 -0.16
C ILE A 16 -0.16 -2.15 -1.51
N SER A 17 1.07 -2.04 -2.02
CA SER A 17 1.31 -1.49 -3.36
C SER A 17 0.63 -2.36 -4.44
N ASP A 18 0.76 -3.68 -4.34
CA ASP A 18 0.07 -4.63 -5.21
C ASP A 18 -1.46 -4.53 -5.08
N SER A 19 -1.95 -4.34 -3.85
CA SER A 19 -3.39 -4.17 -3.58
C SER A 19 -3.92 -2.88 -4.21
N ALA A 20 -3.21 -1.76 -4.09
CA ALA A 20 -3.55 -0.48 -4.70
C ALA A 20 -3.61 -0.59 -6.23
N TRP A 21 -2.62 -1.23 -6.84
CA TRP A 21 -2.61 -1.50 -8.28
C TRP A 21 -3.81 -2.35 -8.72
N ARG A 22 -4.12 -3.41 -7.96
CA ARG A 22 -5.25 -4.31 -8.26
C ARG A 22 -6.60 -3.61 -8.25
N MET A 23 -6.77 -2.59 -7.42
CA MET A 23 -8.00 -1.78 -7.42
C MET A 23 -8.24 -1.12 -8.79
N GLU A 24 -7.20 -0.76 -9.55
CA GLU A 24 -7.38 -0.23 -10.91
C GLU A 24 -8.00 -1.25 -11.86
N VAL A 25 -7.59 -2.51 -11.73
CA VAL A 25 -8.16 -3.63 -12.50
C VAL A 25 -9.63 -3.82 -12.12
N TYR A 26 -9.96 -3.76 -10.84
CA TYR A 26 -11.35 -3.92 -10.36
C TYR A 26 -12.24 -2.74 -10.75
N ILE A 27 -11.73 -1.51 -10.71
CA ILE A 27 -12.43 -0.32 -11.22
C ILE A 27 -12.75 -0.49 -12.71
N LYS A 28 -11.80 -1.01 -13.52
CA LYS A 28 -12.03 -1.28 -14.95
C LYS A 28 -13.08 -2.37 -15.19
N GLY A 29 -13.13 -3.40 -14.33
CA GLY A 29 -14.12 -4.46 -14.41
C GLY A 29 -15.52 -4.04 -13.92
N ALA A 30 -15.58 -3.13 -12.94
CA ALA A 30 -16.82 -2.70 -12.29
C ALA A 30 -17.59 -1.59 -13.03
N LYS A 31 -17.21 -1.21 -14.26
CA LYS A 31 -17.76 -0.04 -15.00
C LYS A 31 -19.29 0.04 -15.07
N ARG A 32 -20.00 -1.09 -14.99
CA ARG A 32 -21.48 -1.15 -15.04
C ARG A 32 -22.16 -1.17 -13.66
N CYS A 33 -21.40 -1.18 -12.56
CA CYS A 33 -21.88 -1.11 -11.18
C CYS A 33 -21.28 0.14 -10.52
N LYS A 34 -22.11 1.17 -10.27
CA LYS A 34 -21.65 2.46 -9.72
C LYS A 34 -21.13 2.32 -8.30
N GLU A 35 -21.82 1.53 -7.49
CA GLU A 35 -21.53 1.25 -6.09
C GLU A 35 -20.20 0.50 -5.97
N CYS A 36 -20.01 -0.54 -6.79
CA CYS A 36 -18.76 -1.29 -6.86
C CYS A 36 -17.59 -0.39 -7.30
N THR A 37 -17.81 0.45 -8.32
CA THR A 37 -16.79 1.41 -8.79
C THR A 37 -16.40 2.39 -7.68
N ALA A 38 -17.38 2.92 -6.93
CA ALA A 38 -17.13 3.82 -5.81
C ALA A 38 -16.35 3.13 -4.69
N LEU A 39 -16.72 1.89 -4.35
CA LEU A 39 -16.03 1.07 -3.36
C LEU A 39 -14.55 0.88 -3.73
N TRP A 40 -14.25 0.44 -4.96
CA TRP A 40 -12.87 0.19 -5.39
C TRP A 40 -12.05 1.48 -5.47
N LYS A 41 -12.65 2.61 -5.85
CA LYS A 41 -11.99 3.92 -5.79
C LYS A 41 -11.63 4.31 -4.36
N LYS A 42 -12.54 4.10 -3.41
CA LYS A 42 -12.30 4.39 -1.99
C LYS A 42 -11.17 3.51 -1.44
N LEU A 43 -11.24 2.20 -1.67
CA LEU A 43 -10.19 1.26 -1.26
C LEU A 43 -8.84 1.59 -1.87
N LYS A 44 -8.79 1.98 -3.15
CA LYS A 44 -7.56 2.45 -3.79
C LYS A 44 -6.95 3.64 -3.05
N SER A 45 -7.77 4.66 -2.78
CA SER A 45 -7.31 5.86 -2.05
C SER A 45 -6.79 5.52 -0.65
N ASP A 46 -7.43 4.57 0.03
CA ASP A 46 -6.99 4.14 1.36
C ASP A 46 -5.66 3.38 1.29
N TYR A 47 -5.49 2.48 0.32
CA TYR A 47 -4.21 1.79 0.09
C TYR A 47 -3.08 2.75 -0.31
N GLU A 48 -3.33 3.73 -1.17
CA GLU A 48 -2.34 4.77 -1.50
C GLU A 48 -1.92 5.59 -0.27
N SER A 49 -2.84 5.84 0.67
CA SER A 49 -2.53 6.46 1.97
C SER A 49 -1.64 5.55 2.83
N HIS A 50 -1.95 4.25 2.90
CA HIS A 50 -1.14 3.28 3.64
C HIS A 50 0.27 3.13 3.05
N VAL A 51 0.41 3.11 1.71
CA VAL A 51 1.72 3.11 1.02
C VAL A 51 2.57 4.29 1.50
N LYS A 52 2.00 5.50 1.56
CA LYS A 52 2.71 6.69 2.04
C LYS A 52 3.11 6.56 3.51
N MET A 53 2.21 6.08 4.36
CA MET A 53 2.48 5.89 5.79
C MET A 53 3.65 4.93 6.03
N ILE A 54 3.66 3.77 5.36
CA ILE A 54 4.71 2.77 5.50
C ILE A 54 6.03 3.28 4.88
N SER A 55 5.96 3.94 3.73
CA SER A 55 7.15 4.54 3.09
C SER A 55 7.81 5.59 3.97
N HIS A 56 7.03 6.42 4.67
CA HIS A 56 7.57 7.37 5.64
C HIS A 56 8.26 6.69 6.81
N GLU A 57 7.70 5.59 7.32
CA GLU A 57 8.29 4.85 8.43
C GLU A 57 9.60 4.17 8.04
N ILE A 58 9.65 3.56 6.85
CA ILE A 58 10.90 3.02 6.28
C ILE A 58 11.94 4.13 6.14
N LYS A 59 11.55 5.29 5.57
CA LYS A 59 12.45 6.44 5.46
C LYS A 59 12.98 6.88 6.82
N ARG A 60 12.11 6.94 7.85
CA ARG A 60 12.51 7.25 9.23
C ARG A 60 13.55 6.27 9.76
N HIS A 61 13.42 4.97 9.48
CA HIS A 61 14.41 3.97 9.88
C HIS A 61 15.75 4.14 9.16
N VAL A 62 15.73 4.46 7.86
CA VAL A 62 16.95 4.75 7.09
C VAL A 62 17.64 6.01 7.63
N ASP A 63 16.90 7.10 7.78
CA ASP A 63 17.43 8.39 8.24
C ASP A 63 18.02 8.29 9.66
N GLN A 64 17.51 7.39 10.50
CA GLN A 64 18.01 7.12 11.86
C GLN A 64 19.12 6.06 11.93
N GLY A 65 19.56 5.49 10.81
CA GLY A 65 20.55 4.40 10.80
C GLY A 65 20.05 3.09 11.45
N LYS A 66 18.73 2.91 11.54
CA LYS A 66 18.05 1.74 12.13
C LYS A 66 17.57 0.73 11.09
N PHE A 67 17.85 0.98 9.82
CA PHE A 67 17.56 0.07 8.72
C PHE A 67 18.69 -0.96 8.58
N ASN A 68 18.79 -1.87 9.56
CA ASN A 68 19.77 -2.94 9.63
C ASN A 68 19.16 -4.31 9.94
#